data_AF-A0A7S1E477-F1
#
_entry.id   AF-A0A7S1E477-F1
#
_cell.length_a   1.000
_cell.length_b   1.000
_cell.length_c   1.000
_cell.angle_alpha   90.00
_cell.angle_beta   90.00
_cell.angle_gamma   90.00
#
_symmetry.space_group_name_H-M   'P 1'
#
loop_
_entity.id
_entity.type
_entity.pdbx_description
1 polymer ?
#
loop_
_entity_poly.entity_id
_entity_poly.type
_entity_poly.pdbx_seq_one_letter_code
_entity_poly.pdbx_strand_id
1 'polypeptide(L)'
;EEECSAERDCSSNGRCLDDGKCECYEGFAGESCDTCADGEFGECIGQAVCHANTTCNGQGRCAGDGSCECYEEFSGESCLMCSDGRSGKECTPTCDAQEECSDNGRCLESGGCECFE
;
A
#
# COMPACT_ATOMS: atom_id res chain seq x y z
N GLU A 1 17.02 -13.08 -36.95
CA GLU A 1 16.82 -13.58 -35.58
C GLU A 1 16.98 -12.38 -34.66
N GLU A 2 15.95 -12.03 -33.90
CA GLU A 2 16.12 -11.03 -32.83
C GLU A 2 16.71 -11.79 -31.65
N GLU A 3 18.01 -11.63 -31.47
CA GLU A 3 18.73 -12.18 -30.33
C GLU A 3 18.42 -11.26 -29.14
N CYS A 4 17.76 -11.82 -28.12
CA CYS A 4 17.51 -11.11 -26.87
C CYS A 4 18.84 -10.63 -26.27
N SER A 5 18.93 -9.35 -25.95
CA SER A 5 20.08 -8.69 -25.36
C SER A 5 19.77 -8.26 -23.93
N ALA A 6 20.55 -8.75 -22.96
CA ALA A 6 20.36 -8.42 -21.55
C ALA A 6 20.34 -6.89 -21.28
N GLU A 7 21.12 -6.12 -22.04
CA GLU A 7 21.20 -4.66 -21.87
C GLU A 7 19.93 -3.93 -22.34
N ARG A 8 19.34 -4.38 -23.45
CA ARG A 8 18.20 -3.71 -24.10
C ARG A 8 16.85 -4.31 -23.71
N ASP A 9 16.76 -5.63 -23.69
CA ASP A 9 15.51 -6.36 -23.54
C ASP A 9 15.21 -6.70 -22.07
N CYS A 10 16.26 -6.85 -21.25
CA CYS A 10 16.15 -7.12 -19.81
C CYS A 10 16.64 -5.94 -18.93
N SER A 11 16.70 -4.73 -19.50
CA SER A 11 17.06 -3.50 -18.77
C SER A 11 18.39 -3.53 -18.02
N SER A 12 19.34 -4.38 -18.42
CA SER A 12 20.57 -4.71 -17.68
C SER A 12 20.35 -5.33 -16.29
N ASN A 13 19.10 -5.63 -15.93
CA ASN A 13 18.66 -6.15 -14.64
C ASN A 13 18.25 -7.63 -14.71
N GLY A 14 18.62 -8.31 -15.79
CA GLY A 14 18.33 -9.73 -15.98
C GLY A 14 19.20 -10.36 -17.06
N ARG A 15 18.94 -11.63 -17.32
CA ARG A 15 19.61 -12.45 -18.34
C ARG A 15 18.59 -12.91 -19.36
N CYS A 16 18.96 -12.88 -20.63
CA CYS A 16 18.15 -13.49 -21.67
C CYS A 16 18.27 -15.01 -21.63
N LEU A 17 17.12 -15.68 -21.67
CA LEU A 17 16.98 -17.12 -21.81
C LEU A 17 16.92 -17.52 -23.29
N ASP A 18 17.11 -18.81 -23.57
CA ASP A 18 17.10 -19.36 -24.94
C ASP A 18 15.74 -19.17 -25.65
N ASP A 19 14.65 -18.97 -24.89
CA ASP A 19 13.30 -18.70 -25.42
C ASP A 19 13.01 -17.21 -25.66
N GLY A 20 14.01 -16.34 -25.44
CA GLY A 20 13.90 -14.90 -25.63
C GLY A 20 13.29 -14.13 -24.45
N LYS A 21 12.99 -14.81 -23.33
CA LYS A 21 12.48 -14.15 -22.11
C LYS A 21 13.60 -13.73 -21.18
N CYS A 22 13.30 -12.82 -20.27
CA CYS A 22 14.23 -12.37 -19.24
C CYS A 22 14.07 -13.18 -17.93
N GLU A 23 15.20 -13.64 -17.41
CA GLU A 23 15.36 -14.06 -16.01
C GLU A 23 15.92 -12.87 -15.22
N CYS A 24 15.10 -12.25 -14.38
CA CYS A 24 15.49 -11.06 -13.62
C CYS A 24 16.41 -11.38 -12.45
N TYR A 25 17.35 -10.46 -12.18
CA TYR A 25 18.17 -10.51 -10.98
C TYR A 25 17.34 -10.23 -9.72
N GLU A 26 17.91 -10.59 -8.57
CA GLU A 26 17.27 -10.36 -7.27
C GLU A 26 16.88 -8.88 -7.11
N GLY A 27 15.64 -8.66 -6.68
CA GLY A 27 15.06 -7.32 -6.53
C GLY A 27 14.30 -6.81 -7.76
N PHE A 28 14.45 -7.41 -8.94
CA PHE A 28 13.75 -7.00 -10.16
C PHE A 28 12.68 -8.00 -10.61
N ALA A 29 11.70 -7.50 -11.34
CA ALA A 29 10.57 -8.23 -11.89
C ALA A 29 10.07 -7.58 -13.19
N GLY A 30 9.06 -8.21 -13.79
CA GLY A 30 8.49 -7.79 -15.07
C GLY A 30 9.10 -8.56 -16.25
N GLU A 31 8.48 -8.47 -17.41
CA GLU A 31 8.93 -9.19 -18.61
C GLU A 31 10.32 -8.72 -19.09
N SER A 32 10.65 -7.46 -18.82
CA SER A 32 11.90 -6.78 -19.18
C SER A 32 12.77 -6.40 -17.98
N CYS A 33 12.47 -6.92 -16.78
CA CYS A 33 13.20 -6.62 -15.53
C CYS A 33 13.35 -5.12 -15.21
N ASP A 34 12.38 -4.34 -15.64
CA ASP A 34 12.29 -2.89 -15.48
C ASP A 34 11.41 -2.47 -14.29
N THR A 35 10.79 -3.44 -13.61
CA THR A 35 9.99 -3.20 -12.41
C THR A 35 10.67 -3.81 -11.19
N CYS A 36 10.41 -3.28 -9.99
CA CYS A 36 10.90 -3.90 -8.77
C CYS A 36 10.07 -5.16 -8.43
N ALA A 37 10.72 -6.15 -7.83
CA ALA A 37 10.07 -7.32 -7.26
C ALA A 37 9.10 -6.92 -6.14
N ASP A 38 8.20 -7.83 -5.78
CA ASP A 38 7.12 -7.53 -4.83
C ASP A 38 7.70 -7.05 -3.48
N GLY A 39 7.37 -5.80 -3.15
CA GLY A 39 7.81 -5.10 -1.95
C GLY A 39 9.15 -4.36 -2.05
N GLU A 40 9.92 -4.54 -3.11
CA GLU A 40 11.09 -3.70 -3.40
C GLU A 40 10.64 -2.38 -4.05
N PHE A 41 11.35 -1.29 -3.76
CA PHE A 41 11.04 0.02 -4.34
C PHE A 41 12.32 0.86 -4.55
N GLY A 42 12.17 1.97 -5.28
CA GLY A 42 13.28 2.84 -5.67
C GLY A 42 14.22 2.17 -6.67
N GLU A 43 15.50 1.96 -6.31
CA GLU A 43 16.50 1.31 -7.18
C GLU A 43 16.37 -0.22 -7.23
N CYS A 44 15.31 -0.78 -6.64
CA CYS A 44 15.01 -2.22 -6.56
C CYS A 44 16.07 -3.10 -5.88
N ILE A 45 17.21 -2.53 -5.48
CA ILE A 45 18.30 -3.22 -4.78
C ILE A 45 18.61 -2.46 -3.50
N GLY A 46 18.45 -3.11 -2.35
CA GLY A 46 18.96 -2.63 -1.07
C GLY A 46 18.24 -1.42 -0.46
N GLN A 47 17.08 -1.05 -0.99
CA GLN A 47 16.18 -0.12 -0.31
C GLN A 47 15.25 -0.89 0.63
N ALA A 48 14.57 -0.17 1.53
CA ALA A 48 13.65 -0.80 2.47
C ALA A 48 12.59 -1.59 1.69
N VAL A 49 12.16 -2.73 2.22
CA VAL A 49 11.13 -3.55 1.59
C VAL A 49 9.78 -3.16 2.19
N CYS A 50 8.84 -2.73 1.36
CA CYS A 50 7.47 -2.47 1.78
C CYS A 50 6.68 -3.77 1.61
N HIS A 51 6.21 -4.34 2.71
CA HIS A 51 5.23 -5.40 2.66
C HIS A 51 3.91 -4.90 3.25
N ALA A 52 2.81 -5.09 2.51
CA ALA A 52 1.49 -4.68 2.96
C ALA A 52 1.17 -5.18 4.38
N ASN A 53 1.53 -6.43 4.71
CA ASN A 53 1.23 -7.04 6.00
C ASN A 53 2.11 -6.57 7.17
N THR A 54 3.35 -6.13 6.93
CA THR A 54 4.28 -5.78 8.02
C THR A 54 4.64 -4.30 8.04
N THR A 55 4.88 -3.70 6.87
CA THR A 55 5.17 -2.26 6.73
C THR A 55 3.90 -1.44 6.86
N CYS A 56 2.84 -1.87 6.17
CA CYS A 56 1.51 -1.22 6.23
C CYS A 56 0.54 -1.92 7.19
N ASN A 57 1.04 -2.84 8.03
CA ASN A 57 0.29 -3.54 9.09
C ASN A 57 -0.97 -4.27 8.61
N GLY A 58 -1.04 -4.64 7.34
CA GLY A 58 -2.23 -5.25 6.72
C GLY A 58 -3.38 -4.28 6.47
N GLN A 59 -3.17 -3.00 6.76
CA GLN A 59 -4.17 -1.93 6.69
C GLN A 59 -3.90 -0.95 5.55
N GLY A 60 -3.08 -1.35 4.59
CA GLY A 60 -2.75 -0.57 3.42
C GLY A 60 -1.99 -1.37 2.39
N ARG A 61 -1.74 -0.74 1.25
CA ARG A 61 -0.96 -1.29 0.13
C ARG A 61 0.33 -0.51 -0.01
N CYS A 62 1.36 -1.15 -0.55
CA CYS A 62 2.60 -0.47 -0.87
C CYS A 62 2.46 0.29 -2.19
N ALA A 63 2.74 1.58 -2.16
CA ALA A 63 2.93 2.40 -3.35
C ALA A 63 4.30 2.09 -3.99
N GLY A 64 4.47 2.55 -5.24
CA GLY A 64 5.71 2.35 -6.01
C GLY A 64 6.93 3.08 -5.45
N ASP A 65 6.74 4.02 -4.52
CA ASP A 65 7.81 4.70 -3.80
C ASP A 65 8.11 4.07 -2.43
N GLY A 66 7.42 2.98 -2.08
CA GLY A 66 7.57 2.28 -0.80
C GLY A 66 6.75 2.82 0.36
N SER A 67 5.99 3.89 0.12
CA SER A 67 5.04 4.41 1.12
C SER A 67 3.78 3.54 1.22
N CYS A 68 3.08 3.66 2.34
CA CYS A 68 1.81 2.95 2.52
C CYS A 68 0.62 3.80 2.07
N GLU A 69 -0.16 3.27 1.14
CA GLU A 69 -1.50 3.74 0.80
C GLU A 69 -2.51 3.03 1.72
N CYS A 70 -2.90 3.69 2.81
CA CYS A 70 -3.79 3.12 3.81
C CYS A 70 -5.23 2.98 3.30
N TYR A 71 -5.94 1.97 3.83
CA TYR A 71 -7.39 1.85 3.67
C TYR A 71 -8.10 2.98 4.43
N GLU A 72 -9.36 3.24 4.07
CA GLU A 72 -10.12 4.44 4.46
C GLU A 72 -10.12 4.71 5.98
N GLU A 73 -10.13 3.65 6.79
CA GLU A 73 -10.21 3.71 8.25
C GLU A 73 -8.87 3.98 8.93
N PHE A 74 -7.76 3.85 8.20
CA PHE A 74 -6.40 3.89 8.73
C PHE A 74 -5.58 5.02 8.12
N SER A 75 -4.60 5.48 8.88
CA SER A 75 -3.73 6.59 8.52
C SER A 75 -2.32 6.43 9.10
N GLY A 76 -1.45 7.36 8.74
CA GLY A 76 -0.05 7.37 9.14
C GLY A 76 0.85 6.55 8.21
N GLU A 77 2.16 6.68 8.41
CA GLU A 77 3.19 6.10 7.52
C GLU A 77 3.11 4.57 7.37
N SER A 78 2.56 3.90 8.39
CA SER A 78 2.46 2.43 8.47
C SER A 78 1.02 1.93 8.62
N CYS A 79 0.02 2.80 8.42
CA CYS A 79 -1.41 2.50 8.57
C CYS A 79 -1.82 1.94 9.94
N LEU A 80 -1.09 2.32 11.00
CA LEU A 80 -1.40 1.96 12.39
C LEU A 80 -2.27 2.98 13.10
N MET A 81 -2.41 4.19 12.56
CA MET A 81 -3.22 5.24 13.15
C MET A 81 -4.64 5.18 12.58
N CYS A 82 -5.62 5.73 13.29
CA CYS A 82 -6.96 5.86 12.74
C CYS A 82 -7.05 7.10 11.85
N SER A 83 -7.85 7.03 10.80
CA SER A 83 -8.24 8.21 10.03
C SER A 83 -9.03 9.20 10.89
N ASP A 84 -9.19 10.42 10.38
CA ASP A 84 -9.90 11.48 11.09
C ASP A 84 -11.34 11.05 11.47
N GLY A 85 -11.80 11.44 12.65
CA GLY A 85 -13.11 11.03 13.17
C GLY A 85 -13.22 9.56 13.54
N ARG A 86 -12.11 8.85 13.77
CA ARG A 86 -12.08 7.45 14.22
C ARG A 86 -11.12 7.24 15.38
N SER A 87 -11.44 6.31 16.28
CA SER A 87 -10.55 5.97 17.40
C SER A 87 -10.75 4.55 17.92
N GLY A 88 -9.90 4.16 18.86
CA GLY A 88 -9.89 2.82 19.45
C GLY A 88 -9.09 1.82 18.62
N LYS A 89 -9.00 0.59 19.12
CA LYS A 89 -8.19 -0.50 18.53
C LYS A 89 -8.71 -1.00 17.18
N GLU A 90 -9.97 -0.70 16.85
CA GLU A 90 -10.65 -1.11 15.61
C GLU A 90 -10.94 0.08 14.70
N CYS A 91 -10.42 1.28 15.01
CA CYS A 91 -10.66 2.53 14.28
C CYS A 91 -12.14 2.73 13.91
N THR A 92 -13.00 2.53 14.90
CA THR A 92 -14.43 2.80 14.79
C THR A 92 -14.67 4.30 14.75
N PRO A 93 -15.70 4.78 14.02
CA PRO A 93 -16.09 6.18 14.03
C PRO A 93 -16.22 6.70 15.46
N THR A 94 -15.46 7.74 15.80
CA THR A 94 -15.77 8.57 16.95
C THR A 94 -16.96 9.39 16.54
N CYS A 95 -18.06 9.17 17.23
CA CYS A 95 -19.16 10.09 17.15
C CYS A 95 -19.20 10.86 18.46
N ASP A 96 -18.99 12.16 18.35
CA ASP A 96 -19.15 13.06 19.46
C ASP A 96 -20.60 13.52 19.45
N ALA A 97 -21.44 12.98 20.34
CA ALA A 97 -22.85 13.33 20.39
C ALA A 97 -23.08 14.83 20.66
N GLN A 98 -22.10 15.53 21.23
CA GLN A 98 -22.19 16.98 21.42
C GLN A 98 -21.96 17.71 20.09
N GLU A 99 -20.95 17.34 19.31
CA GLU A 99 -20.64 17.98 18.03
C GLU A 99 -21.55 17.49 16.89
N GLU A 100 -21.72 16.18 16.72
CA GLU A 100 -22.53 15.57 15.64
C GLU A 100 -24.03 15.54 15.91
N CYS A 101 -24.45 15.49 17.18
CA CYS A 101 -25.87 15.39 17.56
C CYS A 101 -26.38 16.60 18.36
N SER A 102 -25.54 17.59 18.69
CA SER A 102 -25.92 18.72 19.56
C SER A 102 -26.58 18.28 20.87
N ASP A 103 -26.12 17.17 21.45
CA ASP A 103 -26.71 16.47 22.59
C ASP A 103 -28.17 16.00 22.39
N ASN A 104 -28.67 16.02 21.15
CA ASN A 104 -30.06 15.73 20.78
C ASN A 104 -30.22 14.49 19.91
N GLY A 105 -29.40 13.46 20.13
CA GLY A 105 -29.51 12.23 19.38
C GLY A 105 -28.51 11.17 19.80
N ARG A 106 -28.56 10.04 19.10
CA ARG A 106 -27.60 8.94 19.21
C ARG A 106 -26.76 8.84 17.97
N CYS A 107 -25.49 8.64 18.21
CA CYS A 107 -24.52 8.27 17.20
C CYS A 107 -24.80 6.89 16.61
N LEU A 108 -24.90 6.83 15.28
CA LEU A 108 -24.94 5.60 14.50
C LEU A 108 -23.50 5.12 14.21
N GLU A 109 -23.34 3.80 14.08
CA GLU A 109 -22.05 3.17 13.74
C GLU A 109 -21.49 3.64 12.38
N SER A 110 -22.34 4.22 11.52
CA SER A 110 -21.96 4.81 10.24
C SER A 110 -21.41 6.24 10.32
N GLY A 111 -21.31 6.83 11.52
CA GLY A 111 -20.90 8.23 11.69
C GLY A 111 -22.01 9.25 11.46
N GLY A 112 -23.28 8.85 11.58
CA GLY A 112 -24.45 9.75 11.47
C GLY A 112 -25.20 9.89 12.80
N CYS A 113 -26.12 10.86 12.90
CA CYS A 113 -26.94 11.07 14.09
C CYS A 113 -28.39 10.57 13.91
N GLU A 114 -28.86 9.73 14.83
CA GLU A 114 -30.27 9.43 15.08
C GLU A 114 -30.81 10.42 16.11
N CYS A 115 -31.42 11.51 15.65
CA CYS A 115 -31.96 12.52 16.56
C CYS A 115 -33.13 11.99 17.39
N PHE A 116 -33.22 12.42 18.64
CA PHE A 116 -34.41 12.17 19.47
C PHE A 116 -35.53 13.12 19.06
N GLU A 117 -36.77 12.63 18.95
CA GLU A 117 -37.96 13.46 18.67
C GLU A 117 -38.32 14.41 19.82
#